data_AF-A0A6P9F3F7-F1
#
_entry.id   AF-A0A6P9F3F7-F1
#
_cell.length_a   1.000
_cell.length_b   1.000
_cell.length_c   1.000
_cell.angle_alpha   90.00
_cell.angle_beta   90.00
_cell.angle_gamma   90.00
#
_symmetry.space_group_name_H-M   'P 1'
#
loop_
_entity.id
_entity.type
_entity.pdbx_description
1 polymer ?
#
loop_
_entity_poly.entity_id
_entity_poly.type
_entity_poly.pdbx_seq_one_letter_code
_entity_poly.pdbx_strand_id
1 'polypeptide(L)'
;MVQNKRMQKTLSYGMGSLCLLFCGCFWLYWIIHNIYMSSKARNTVEGVVYINGETSIGRIDDDFVCATLDWWPPEKCDYGRCSWGRASILNLDLNNVILLNAIKAFSPLKIRLGGTLQNKVIYETEGNGQQCNSFVKNDSELFGFSQGCLSMSRWDELNLFFKKTGAVVVFGLNELSGKTIDNRSAAVGAWNSSDTESLIRYSVRKGYTIHGWELGVSDHLVDNILDPSSLDSVSHTFSSLQSILKSSGTRAVAWVGEAGGAYNSGHNHVTNAFVFSFWYLDQLGLASSFDTKTYCRQSLIGGNYGLLNTSSFAPNPDYYSALLWHRLMGNKVLSTNFSGTKKIRAYAHCSKKIQGITLLLINLDGSTTVQVYISTENDTSFSTSTSQESQNPRTKFATMSPGSRIGNGTREEYHLTAKDRNLRSQTVLLNGQILTVDSSGAIPSLDPINVNQSDPATVAPFSVVFVQIPYSNLSACS
;
A
#
# COMPACT_ATOMS: atom_id res chain seq x y z
N MET A 1 -62.99 -43.07 -36.35
CA MET A 1 -62.39 -43.09 -34.99
C MET A 1 -60.98 -43.75 -34.93
N VAL A 2 -60.18 -43.74 -36.01
CA VAL A 2 -58.87 -44.43 -36.05
C VAL A 2 -57.67 -43.49 -36.32
N GLN A 3 -57.88 -42.27 -36.81
CA GLN A 3 -56.78 -41.33 -37.05
C GLN A 3 -56.30 -40.56 -35.80
N ASN A 4 -57.12 -40.44 -34.74
CA ASN A 4 -56.76 -39.62 -33.57
C ASN A 4 -55.89 -40.34 -32.52
N LYS A 5 -55.81 -41.68 -32.54
CA LYS A 5 -54.97 -42.46 -31.59
C LYS A 5 -53.52 -42.63 -32.04
N ARG A 6 -53.20 -42.37 -33.32
CA ARG A 6 -51.82 -42.46 -33.83
C ARG A 6 -51.00 -41.21 -33.54
N MET A 7 -51.57 -40.00 -33.65
CA MET A 7 -50.85 -38.75 -33.34
C MET A 7 -50.51 -38.58 -31.85
N GLN A 8 -51.39 -39.01 -30.94
CA GLN A 8 -51.13 -38.91 -29.49
C GLN A 8 -50.01 -39.83 -29.01
N LYS A 9 -49.83 -41.02 -29.62
CA LYS A 9 -48.69 -41.89 -29.29
C LYS A 9 -47.37 -41.29 -29.79
N THR A 10 -47.31 -40.74 -31.00
CA THR A 10 -46.07 -40.16 -31.54
C THR A 10 -45.61 -38.92 -30.77
N LEU A 11 -46.53 -38.08 -30.28
CA LEU A 11 -46.18 -36.94 -29.42
C LEU A 11 -45.65 -37.37 -28.04
N SER A 12 -46.22 -38.41 -27.43
CA SER A 12 -45.80 -38.86 -26.09
C SER A 12 -44.40 -39.51 -26.10
N TYR A 13 -44.05 -40.25 -27.17
CA TYR A 13 -42.70 -40.80 -27.34
C TYR A 13 -41.67 -39.72 -27.70
N GLY A 14 -42.06 -38.69 -28.47
CA GLY A 14 -41.19 -37.55 -28.79
C GLY A 14 -40.87 -36.67 -27.58
N MET A 15 -41.85 -36.40 -26.72
CA MET A 15 -41.67 -35.59 -25.51
C MET A 15 -40.86 -36.31 -24.41
N GLY A 16 -41.05 -37.62 -24.24
CA GLY A 16 -40.25 -38.43 -23.30
C GLY A 16 -38.77 -38.52 -23.72
N SER A 17 -38.51 -38.65 -25.02
CA SER A 17 -37.15 -38.70 -25.57
C SER A 17 -36.43 -37.35 -25.45
N LEU A 18 -37.15 -36.23 -25.64
CA LEU A 18 -36.60 -34.88 -25.40
C LEU A 18 -36.24 -34.66 -23.94
N CYS A 19 -37.09 -35.06 -22.99
CA CYS A 19 -36.81 -34.89 -21.55
C CYS A 19 -35.59 -35.70 -21.08
N LEU A 20 -35.40 -36.92 -21.60
CA LEU A 20 -34.22 -37.73 -21.33
C LEU A 20 -32.94 -37.12 -21.91
N LEU A 21 -33.01 -36.53 -23.10
CA LEU A 21 -31.90 -35.79 -23.71
C LEU A 21 -31.55 -34.53 -22.91
N PHE A 22 -32.53 -33.75 -22.46
CA PHE A 22 -32.27 -32.57 -21.63
C PHE A 22 -31.70 -32.91 -20.26
N CYS A 23 -32.23 -33.95 -19.58
CA CYS A 23 -31.68 -34.41 -18.30
C CYS A 23 -30.27 -34.98 -18.47
N GLY A 24 -30.03 -35.74 -19.55
CA GLY A 24 -28.71 -36.28 -19.90
C GLY A 24 -27.70 -35.18 -20.21
N CYS A 25 -28.08 -34.16 -20.98
CA CYS A 25 -27.24 -32.99 -21.26
C CYS A 25 -26.96 -32.15 -20.01
N PHE A 26 -27.94 -32.00 -19.10
CA PHE A 26 -27.74 -31.28 -17.85
C PHE A 26 -26.82 -32.06 -16.91
N TRP A 27 -26.95 -33.38 -16.84
CA TRP A 27 -26.03 -34.27 -16.12
C TRP A 27 -24.63 -34.26 -16.72
N LEU A 28 -24.49 -34.31 -18.06
CA LEU A 28 -23.20 -34.18 -18.73
C LEU A 28 -22.58 -32.81 -18.48
N TYR A 29 -23.37 -31.74 -18.54
CA TYR A 29 -22.90 -30.39 -18.20
C TYR A 29 -22.46 -30.32 -16.75
N TRP A 30 -23.21 -30.90 -15.80
CA TRP A 30 -22.84 -30.94 -14.39
C TRP A 30 -21.58 -31.77 -14.15
N ILE A 31 -21.41 -32.89 -14.85
CA ILE A 31 -20.21 -33.74 -14.78
C ILE A 31 -19.03 -33.01 -15.40
N ILE A 32 -19.17 -32.42 -16.60
CA ILE A 32 -18.11 -31.66 -17.26
C ILE A 32 -17.77 -30.40 -16.45
N HIS A 33 -18.75 -29.73 -15.84
CA HIS A 33 -18.53 -28.57 -14.98
C HIS A 33 -17.87 -28.96 -13.67
N ASN A 34 -18.26 -30.07 -13.03
CA ASN A 34 -17.58 -30.59 -11.84
C ASN A 34 -16.18 -31.12 -12.16
N ILE A 35 -15.98 -31.78 -13.30
CA ILE A 35 -14.65 -32.18 -13.78
C ILE A 35 -13.82 -30.94 -14.11
N TYR A 36 -14.38 -29.91 -14.76
CA TYR A 36 -13.69 -28.65 -15.06
C TYR A 36 -13.35 -27.84 -13.80
N MET A 37 -14.23 -27.88 -12.79
CA MET A 37 -14.00 -27.27 -11.47
C MET A 37 -13.03 -28.10 -10.61
N SER A 38 -13.00 -29.42 -10.79
CA SER A 38 -12.09 -30.36 -10.11
C SER A 38 -10.75 -30.53 -10.83
N SER A 39 -10.64 -30.19 -12.12
CA SER A 39 -9.45 -30.33 -12.97
C SER A 39 -8.61 -29.05 -13.06
N LYS A 40 -8.97 -27.98 -12.34
CA LYS A 40 -7.96 -27.02 -11.91
C LYS A 40 -7.10 -27.70 -10.85
N ALA A 41 -6.22 -28.60 -11.31
CA ALA A 41 -5.04 -28.98 -10.55
C ALA A 41 -4.42 -27.67 -10.06
N ARG A 42 -4.38 -27.47 -8.74
CA ARG A 42 -3.66 -26.34 -8.17
C ARG A 42 -2.20 -26.58 -8.50
N ASN A 43 -1.73 -25.97 -9.58
CA ASN A 43 -0.33 -25.99 -9.94
C ASN A 43 0.43 -25.48 -8.72
N THR A 44 1.16 -26.38 -8.08
CA THR A 44 1.97 -26.06 -6.92
C THR A 44 3.40 -26.14 -7.38
N VAL A 45 4.13 -25.04 -7.23
CA VAL A 45 5.54 -24.95 -7.58
C VAL A 45 6.34 -24.56 -6.35
N GLU A 46 7.62 -24.91 -6.34
CA GLU A 46 8.52 -24.56 -5.27
C GLU A 46 9.34 -23.31 -5.63
N GLY A 47 9.78 -22.61 -4.60
CA GLY A 47 10.76 -21.54 -4.72
C GLY A 47 11.53 -21.35 -3.42
N VAL A 48 12.65 -20.64 -3.50
CA VAL A 48 13.52 -20.39 -2.35
C VAL A 48 13.77 -18.89 -2.24
N VAL A 49 13.53 -18.33 -1.05
CA VAL A 49 13.99 -16.98 -0.69
C VAL A 49 15.34 -17.10 -0.02
N TYR A 50 16.33 -16.40 -0.57
CA TYR A 50 17.65 -16.24 -0.01
C TYR A 50 17.75 -14.87 0.66
N ILE A 51 18.14 -14.87 1.94
CA ILE A 51 18.24 -13.67 2.76
C ILE A 51 19.67 -13.56 3.29
N ASN A 52 20.33 -12.44 2.98
CA ASN A 52 21.61 -12.11 3.61
C ASN A 52 21.33 -11.44 4.96
N GLY A 53 21.69 -12.12 6.04
CA GLY A 53 21.52 -11.64 7.41
C GLY A 53 22.79 -11.08 8.04
N GLU A 54 23.87 -10.91 7.27
CA GLU A 54 25.14 -10.40 7.79
C GLU A 54 25.08 -8.89 8.01
N THR A 55 24.55 -8.15 7.02
CA THR A 55 24.46 -6.68 7.02
C THR A 55 23.13 -6.18 6.48
N SER A 56 22.69 -4.99 6.93
CA SER A 56 21.53 -4.33 6.36
C SER A 56 21.88 -3.55 5.10
N ILE A 57 21.06 -3.64 4.05
CA ILE A 57 21.24 -2.88 2.80
C ILE A 57 20.66 -1.46 2.87
N GLY A 58 19.86 -1.18 3.90
CA GLY A 58 19.24 0.12 4.15
C GLY A 58 18.63 0.18 5.55
N ARG A 59 18.28 1.39 5.98
CA ARG A 59 17.58 1.66 7.23
C ARG A 59 16.47 2.68 7.03
N ILE A 60 15.22 2.25 7.11
CA ILE A 60 14.04 3.10 7.00
C ILE A 60 13.68 3.76 8.35
N ASP A 61 12.82 4.78 8.35
CA ASP A 61 12.34 5.38 9.60
C ASP A 61 11.36 4.43 10.33
N ASP A 62 11.25 4.55 11.65
CA ASP A 62 10.32 3.72 12.44
C ASP A 62 8.84 3.99 12.07
N ASP A 63 8.57 5.19 11.57
CA ASP A 63 7.31 5.68 10.98
C ASP A 63 7.40 5.80 9.44
N PHE A 64 8.08 4.84 8.80
CA PHE A 64 8.24 4.74 7.35
C PHE A 64 6.92 4.83 6.58
N VAL A 65 5.87 4.16 7.08
CA VAL A 65 4.52 4.27 6.51
C VAL A 65 3.97 5.65 6.84
N CYS A 66 3.71 6.43 5.80
CA CYS A 66 3.11 7.74 5.87
C CYS A 66 1.83 7.78 5.01
N ALA A 67 0.93 8.72 5.30
CA ALA A 67 -0.24 9.00 4.48
C ALA A 67 -0.40 10.51 4.27
N THR A 68 -1.07 10.92 3.21
CA THR A 68 -1.34 12.35 2.96
C THR A 68 -2.76 12.75 3.35
N LEU A 69 -2.95 14.03 3.63
CA LEU A 69 -4.24 14.70 3.61
C LEU A 69 -4.20 15.80 2.55
N ASP A 70 -5.24 15.88 1.74
CA ASP A 70 -5.28 16.78 0.58
C ASP A 70 -6.24 17.96 0.79
N TRP A 71 -6.11 18.97 -0.05
CA TRP A 71 -6.93 20.18 -0.09
C TRP A 71 -8.18 20.03 -0.95
N TRP A 72 -8.25 19.04 -1.85
CA TRP A 72 -9.35 18.89 -2.81
C TRP A 72 -10.76 18.97 -2.18
N PRO A 73 -11.64 19.88 -2.67
CA PRO A 73 -13.00 20.04 -2.15
C PRO A 73 -13.96 18.99 -2.74
N PRO A 74 -15.21 18.88 -2.24
CA PRO A 74 -16.20 17.91 -2.72
C PRO A 74 -16.47 17.98 -4.23
N GLU A 75 -16.29 19.14 -4.85
CA GLU A 75 -16.52 19.42 -6.26
C GLU A 75 -15.38 18.92 -7.16
N LYS A 76 -14.28 18.39 -6.61
CA LYS A 76 -13.23 17.73 -7.39
C LYS A 76 -13.75 16.40 -7.91
N CYS A 77 -13.93 16.32 -9.22
CA CYS A 77 -14.41 15.14 -9.91
C CYS A 77 -13.40 14.69 -10.97
N ASP A 78 -13.22 13.38 -11.08
CA ASP A 78 -12.43 12.72 -12.11
C ASP A 78 -13.25 11.55 -12.67
N TYR A 79 -13.13 11.29 -13.97
CA TYR A 79 -13.84 10.19 -14.62
C TYR A 79 -15.36 10.19 -14.36
N GLY A 80 -15.96 11.38 -14.27
CA GLY A 80 -17.39 11.57 -14.00
C GLY A 80 -17.82 11.33 -12.54
N ARG A 81 -16.90 11.17 -11.59
CA ARG A 81 -17.21 10.95 -10.17
C ARG A 81 -16.41 11.87 -9.25
N CYS A 82 -17.10 12.46 -8.27
CA CYS A 82 -16.50 13.29 -7.24
C CYS A 82 -16.23 12.42 -6.00
N SER A 83 -14.99 11.93 -5.87
CA SER A 83 -14.61 10.92 -4.87
C SER A 83 -14.00 11.50 -3.59
N TRP A 84 -13.92 12.84 -3.50
CA TRP A 84 -13.31 13.55 -2.38
C TRP A 84 -14.27 13.82 -1.23
N GLY A 85 -15.56 14.10 -1.50
CA GLY A 85 -16.53 14.37 -0.45
C GLY A 85 -16.01 15.36 0.61
N ARG A 86 -16.23 15.08 1.89
CA ARG A 86 -15.69 15.86 3.02
C ARG A 86 -14.38 15.29 3.54
N ALA A 87 -13.41 15.08 2.66
CA ALA A 87 -12.08 14.54 3.01
C ALA A 87 -10.96 15.60 2.99
N SER A 88 -11.26 16.85 2.66
CA SER A 88 -10.28 17.93 2.59
C SER A 88 -9.76 18.29 3.97
N ILE A 89 -8.51 18.76 4.05
CA ILE A 89 -7.94 19.44 5.23
C ILE A 89 -8.93 20.46 5.81
N LEU A 90 -9.68 21.17 4.97
CA LEU A 90 -10.62 22.21 5.38
C LEU A 90 -11.93 21.69 6.00
N ASN A 91 -12.37 20.47 5.68
CA ASN A 91 -13.73 20.03 6.00
C ASN A 91 -13.88 18.59 6.53
N LEU A 92 -12.76 17.85 6.65
CA LEU A 92 -12.69 16.52 7.25
C LEU A 92 -13.25 16.52 8.67
N ASP A 93 -14.12 15.55 8.96
CA ASP A 93 -14.67 15.36 10.30
C ASP A 93 -13.63 14.75 11.25
N LEU A 94 -13.01 15.61 12.06
CA LEU A 94 -11.98 15.24 13.03
C LEU A 94 -12.57 14.63 14.32
N ASN A 95 -13.90 14.62 14.48
CA ASN A 95 -14.57 13.96 15.60
C ASN A 95 -14.90 12.50 15.30
N ASN A 96 -14.69 12.04 14.06
CA ASN A 96 -14.97 10.68 13.66
C ASN A 96 -14.08 9.67 14.41
N VAL A 97 -14.72 8.73 15.12
CA VAL A 97 -14.03 7.76 15.98
C VAL A 97 -13.22 6.74 15.15
N ILE A 98 -13.70 6.36 13.96
CA ILE A 98 -12.97 5.44 13.08
C ILE A 98 -11.69 6.12 12.57
N LEU A 99 -11.75 7.39 12.14
CA LEU A 99 -10.57 8.16 11.73
C LEU A 99 -9.52 8.22 12.85
N LEU A 100 -9.97 8.56 14.06
CA LEU A 100 -9.11 8.62 15.25
C LEU A 100 -8.42 7.28 15.52
N ASN A 101 -9.19 6.20 15.55
CA ASN A 101 -8.68 4.85 15.84
C ASN A 101 -7.78 4.34 14.72
N ALA A 102 -8.08 4.69 13.46
CA ALA A 102 -7.29 4.32 12.30
C ALA A 102 -5.88 4.90 12.36
N ILE A 103 -5.74 6.18 12.69
CA ILE A 103 -4.43 6.82 12.84
C ILE A 103 -3.69 6.25 14.05
N LYS A 104 -4.38 6.09 15.20
CA LYS A 104 -3.80 5.54 16.43
C LYS A 104 -3.27 4.12 16.29
N ALA A 105 -3.81 3.32 15.38
CA ALA A 105 -3.39 1.93 15.21
C ALA A 105 -1.93 1.77 14.75
N PHE A 106 -1.35 2.83 14.16
CA PHE A 106 0.08 2.90 13.77
C PHE A 106 0.96 3.32 14.95
N SER A 107 0.61 4.42 15.65
CA SER A 107 1.33 4.89 16.86
C SER A 107 2.87 4.94 16.72
N PRO A 108 3.44 5.87 15.93
CA PRO A 108 2.77 6.96 15.22
C PRO A 108 2.53 6.67 13.73
N LEU A 109 1.56 7.39 13.14
CA LEU A 109 1.45 7.55 11.69
C LEU A 109 2.00 8.93 11.31
N LYS A 110 2.89 8.98 10.31
CA LYS A 110 3.31 10.24 9.70
C LYS A 110 2.25 10.72 8.70
N ILE A 111 1.84 11.98 8.81
CA ILE A 111 0.80 12.59 7.98
C ILE A 111 1.35 13.84 7.30
N ARG A 112 1.33 13.84 5.96
CA ARG A 112 1.74 14.98 5.13
C ARG A 112 0.51 15.74 4.64
N LEU A 113 0.36 17.00 5.04
CA LEU A 113 -0.72 17.88 4.60
C LEU A 113 -0.23 18.66 3.38
N GLY A 114 -0.84 18.46 2.22
CA GLY A 114 -0.36 19.07 0.99
C GLY A 114 -1.24 18.71 -0.21
N GLY A 115 -0.63 18.65 -1.39
CA GLY A 115 -1.31 18.35 -2.66
C GLY A 115 -1.42 19.59 -3.54
N THR A 116 -1.97 19.44 -4.74
CA THR A 116 -1.94 20.47 -5.79
C THR A 116 -2.49 21.83 -5.34
N LEU A 117 -3.64 21.85 -4.65
CA LEU A 117 -4.27 23.12 -4.23
C LEU A 117 -3.54 23.83 -3.07
N GLN A 118 -2.47 23.26 -2.50
CA GLN A 118 -1.69 23.94 -1.43
C GLN A 118 -1.16 25.30 -1.90
N ASN A 119 -0.81 25.41 -3.19
CA ASN A 119 -0.30 26.63 -3.82
C ASN A 119 -1.41 27.67 -4.10
N LYS A 120 -2.65 27.38 -3.68
CA LYS A 120 -3.81 28.27 -3.75
C LYS A 120 -4.45 28.51 -2.39
N VAL A 121 -3.75 28.20 -1.30
CA VAL A 121 -4.21 28.45 0.07
C VAL A 121 -3.66 29.78 0.57
N ILE A 122 -4.52 30.62 1.17
CA ILE A 122 -4.12 31.70 2.08
C ILE A 122 -4.26 31.21 3.51
N TYR A 123 -3.33 31.62 4.37
CA TYR A 123 -3.45 31.41 5.82
C TYR A 123 -4.06 32.63 6.48
N GLU A 124 -5.14 32.45 7.24
CA GLU A 124 -5.76 33.53 8.00
C GLU A 124 -4.78 34.09 9.05
N THR A 125 -4.72 35.42 9.17
CA THR A 125 -3.80 36.11 10.09
C THR A 125 -4.54 36.99 11.10
N GLU A 126 -3.93 37.19 12.27
CA GLU A 126 -4.47 38.08 13.29
C GLU A 126 -4.58 39.51 12.76
N GLY A 127 -5.79 40.08 12.78
CA GLY A 127 -6.05 41.47 12.37
C GLY A 127 -6.40 41.66 10.89
N ASN A 128 -6.43 40.60 10.08
CA ASN A 128 -6.88 40.67 8.70
C ASN A 128 -8.35 40.22 8.63
N GLY A 129 -9.28 41.16 8.50
CA GLY A 129 -10.74 40.91 8.46
C GLY A 129 -11.24 40.27 7.16
N GLN A 130 -10.36 39.58 6.43
CA GLN A 130 -10.69 38.97 5.15
C GLN A 130 -11.46 37.68 5.40
N GLN A 131 -12.61 37.53 4.73
CA GLN A 131 -13.46 36.35 4.88
C GLN A 131 -12.73 35.10 4.38
N CYS A 132 -12.54 34.12 5.28
CA CYS A 132 -11.86 32.87 4.98
C CYS A 132 -12.77 31.94 4.17
N ASN A 133 -12.63 31.99 2.84
CA ASN A 133 -13.48 31.24 1.91
C ASN A 133 -12.89 29.86 1.58
N SER A 134 -13.77 28.89 1.35
CA SER A 134 -13.38 27.59 0.81
C SER A 134 -13.07 27.68 -0.69
N PHE A 135 -12.37 26.66 -1.22
CA PHE A 135 -12.20 26.49 -2.66
C PHE A 135 -13.54 26.38 -3.37
N VAL A 136 -13.69 27.09 -4.47
CA VAL A 136 -14.85 27.03 -5.37
C VAL A 136 -14.36 26.64 -6.75
N LYS A 137 -15.08 25.73 -7.43
CA LYS A 137 -14.72 25.33 -8.79
C LYS A 137 -14.75 26.54 -9.74
N ASN A 138 -13.65 26.76 -10.44
CA ASN A 138 -13.50 27.82 -11.44
C ASN A 138 -12.50 27.37 -12.51
N ASP A 139 -13.01 26.85 -13.64
CA ASP A 139 -12.20 26.27 -14.71
C ASP A 139 -11.30 27.30 -15.42
N SER A 140 -11.51 28.60 -15.18
CA SER A 140 -10.66 29.68 -15.72
C SER A 140 -9.42 29.96 -14.86
N GLU A 141 -9.35 29.40 -13.65
CA GLU A 141 -8.24 29.60 -12.73
C GLU A 141 -7.26 28.42 -12.74
N LEU A 142 -6.03 28.68 -12.28
CA LEU A 142 -5.03 27.63 -12.08
C LEU A 142 -5.61 26.48 -11.24
N PHE A 143 -5.41 25.25 -11.72
CA PHE A 143 -5.95 24.00 -11.18
C PHE A 143 -7.48 23.84 -11.20
N GLY A 144 -8.22 24.79 -11.80
CA GLY A 144 -9.68 24.73 -11.95
C GLY A 144 -10.47 25.09 -10.68
N PHE A 145 -9.83 25.75 -9.70
CA PHE A 145 -10.46 26.19 -8.46
C PHE A 145 -10.02 27.60 -8.08
N SER A 146 -10.84 28.30 -7.30
CA SER A 146 -10.52 29.59 -6.70
C SER A 146 -9.35 29.49 -5.72
N GLN A 147 -8.93 30.61 -5.16
CA GLN A 147 -8.16 30.59 -3.92
C GLN A 147 -9.03 30.06 -2.77
N GLY A 148 -8.41 29.27 -1.89
CA GLY A 148 -9.01 28.79 -0.64
C GLY A 148 -8.28 29.39 0.56
N CYS A 149 -8.87 29.26 1.75
CA CYS A 149 -8.31 29.78 2.98
C CYS A 149 -8.34 28.74 4.10
N LEU A 150 -7.23 28.65 4.84
CA LEU A 150 -7.13 27.91 6.10
C LEU A 150 -7.32 28.89 7.26
N SER A 151 -8.43 28.76 7.99
CA SER A 151 -8.68 29.58 9.18
C SER A 151 -7.79 29.16 10.35
N MET A 152 -7.52 30.09 11.26
CA MET A 152 -6.79 29.79 12.49
C MET A 152 -7.56 28.79 13.36
N SER A 153 -8.90 28.89 13.39
CA SER A 153 -9.75 27.93 14.11
C SER A 153 -9.62 26.51 13.56
N ARG A 154 -9.60 26.36 12.23
CA ARG A 154 -9.44 25.04 11.60
C ARG A 154 -8.03 24.49 11.83
N TRP A 155 -7.02 25.36 11.83
CA TRP A 155 -5.66 24.97 12.18
C TRP A 155 -5.54 24.50 13.64
N ASP A 156 -6.24 25.15 14.58
CA ASP A 156 -6.33 24.69 15.97
C ASP A 156 -6.98 23.30 16.08
N GLU A 157 -8.11 23.09 15.39
CA GLU A 157 -8.80 21.79 15.36
C GLU A 157 -7.89 20.65 14.85
N LEU A 158 -7.16 20.89 13.75
CA LEU A 158 -6.23 19.92 13.16
C LEU A 158 -5.12 19.57 14.14
N ASN A 159 -4.48 20.56 14.76
CA ASN A 159 -3.36 20.31 15.69
C ASN A 159 -3.82 19.61 16.97
N LEU A 160 -5.01 19.95 17.49
CA LEU A 160 -5.63 19.23 18.61
C LEU A 160 -5.89 17.77 18.24
N PHE A 161 -6.38 17.52 17.02
CA PHE A 161 -6.60 16.18 16.52
C PHE A 161 -5.29 15.39 16.37
N PHE A 162 -4.25 15.97 15.77
CA PHE A 162 -2.95 15.31 15.61
C PHE A 162 -2.28 15.00 16.95
N LYS A 163 -2.39 15.90 17.93
CA LYS A 163 -1.95 15.64 19.30
C LYS A 163 -2.72 14.48 19.93
N LYS A 164 -4.05 14.40 19.71
CA LYS A 164 -4.91 13.33 20.23
C LYS A 164 -4.58 11.97 19.60
N THR A 165 -4.20 11.94 18.33
CA THR A 165 -3.83 10.71 17.61
C THR A 165 -2.37 10.30 17.82
N GLY A 166 -1.48 11.23 18.17
CA GLY A 166 -0.04 11.01 18.20
C GLY A 166 0.60 11.01 16.80
N ALA A 167 -0.05 11.65 15.82
CA ALA A 167 0.46 11.72 14.45
C ALA A 167 1.70 12.62 14.35
N VAL A 168 2.64 12.24 13.48
CA VAL A 168 3.82 13.04 13.11
C VAL A 168 3.47 13.87 11.88
N VAL A 169 3.44 15.19 12.00
CA VAL A 169 2.84 16.06 10.98
C VAL A 169 3.90 16.79 10.16
N VAL A 170 3.76 16.75 8.83
CA VAL A 170 4.51 17.56 7.87
C VAL A 170 3.53 18.40 7.06
N PHE A 171 3.85 19.67 6.79
CA PHE A 171 2.92 20.62 6.18
C PHE A 171 3.51 21.32 4.95
N GLY A 172 2.77 21.28 3.83
CA GLY A 172 3.08 21.96 2.58
C GLY A 172 2.62 23.41 2.55
N LEU A 173 3.55 24.31 2.24
CA LEU A 173 3.38 25.74 2.15
C LEU A 173 3.05 26.18 0.72
N ASN A 174 2.33 27.29 0.60
CA ASN A 174 2.01 27.93 -0.66
C ASN A 174 3.25 28.63 -1.25
N GLU A 175 3.82 28.07 -2.31
CA GLU A 175 5.00 28.61 -2.99
C GLU A 175 4.67 29.70 -4.04
N LEU A 176 3.39 29.81 -4.43
CA LEU A 176 2.90 30.79 -5.40
C LEU A 176 2.40 32.09 -4.76
N SER A 177 2.42 32.21 -3.43
CA SER A 177 2.01 33.44 -2.74
C SER A 177 2.80 34.65 -3.23
N GLY A 178 2.10 35.70 -3.69
CA GLY A 178 2.70 36.92 -4.25
C GLY A 178 3.28 36.79 -5.68
N LYS A 179 3.27 35.60 -6.28
CA LYS A 179 3.75 35.35 -7.64
C LYS A 179 2.61 35.46 -8.65
N THR A 180 2.95 35.74 -9.90
CA THR A 180 2.03 35.67 -11.04
C THR A 180 2.44 34.55 -11.99
N ILE A 181 1.47 33.95 -12.68
CA ILE A 181 1.75 32.97 -13.73
C ILE A 181 1.87 33.70 -15.07
N ASP A 182 2.99 33.53 -15.74
CA ASP A 182 3.22 34.13 -17.06
C ASP A 182 2.57 33.32 -18.19
N ASN A 183 2.65 33.85 -19.42
CA ASN A 183 2.07 33.21 -20.61
C ASN A 183 2.73 31.86 -20.98
N ARG A 184 3.87 31.52 -20.37
CA ARG A 184 4.59 30.25 -20.54
C ARG A 184 4.32 29.29 -19.39
N SER A 185 3.32 29.58 -18.54
CA SER A 185 2.99 28.82 -17.33
C SER A 185 4.11 28.80 -16.29
N ALA A 186 5.03 29.77 -16.31
CA ALA A 186 6.07 29.93 -15.30
C ALA A 186 5.63 30.89 -14.21
N ALA A 187 5.89 30.54 -12.95
CA ALA A 187 5.67 31.43 -11.81
C ALA A 187 6.78 32.49 -11.75
N VAL A 188 6.40 33.77 -11.85
CA VAL A 188 7.31 34.92 -11.84
C VAL A 188 6.99 35.87 -10.70
N GLY A 189 8.01 36.58 -10.23
CA GLY A 189 7.92 37.50 -9.09
C GLY A 189 8.51 36.92 -7.79
N ALA A 190 8.65 37.79 -6.79
CA ALA A 190 9.15 37.41 -5.47
C ALA A 190 8.06 36.66 -4.69
N TRP A 191 8.45 35.63 -3.95
CA TRP A 191 7.55 34.95 -3.03
C TRP A 191 7.21 35.87 -1.84
N ASN A 192 5.92 36.02 -1.55
CA ASN A 192 5.44 36.74 -0.37
C ASN A 192 5.23 35.75 0.79
N SER A 193 6.14 35.77 1.76
CA SER A 193 6.13 34.88 2.93
C SER A 193 5.21 35.34 4.07
N SER A 194 4.55 36.50 3.97
CA SER A 194 3.94 37.17 5.13
C SER A 194 2.87 36.34 5.87
N ASP A 195 2.00 35.66 5.13
CA ASP A 195 0.96 34.79 5.69
C ASP A 195 1.55 33.50 6.26
N THR A 196 2.53 32.92 5.57
CA THR A 196 3.31 31.76 5.99
C THR A 196 4.03 32.02 7.32
N GLU A 197 4.75 33.15 7.43
CA GLU A 197 5.41 33.57 8.66
C GLU A 197 4.40 33.74 9.80
N SER A 198 3.22 34.29 9.50
CA SER A 198 2.15 34.46 10.49
C SER A 198 1.63 33.11 10.99
N LEU A 199 1.39 32.14 10.10
CA LEU A 199 0.99 30.78 10.47
C LEU A 199 2.05 30.07 11.31
N ILE A 200 3.32 30.16 10.93
CA ILE A 200 4.43 29.55 11.68
C ILE A 200 4.55 30.18 13.06
N ARG A 201 4.53 31.53 13.16
CA ARG A 201 4.55 32.24 14.45
C ARG A 201 3.35 31.89 15.32
N TYR A 202 2.16 31.77 14.73
CA TYR A 202 0.96 31.33 15.44
C TYR A 202 1.13 29.91 15.98
N SER A 203 1.63 28.98 15.16
CA SER A 203 1.91 27.59 15.55
C SER A 203 2.91 27.50 16.71
N VAL A 204 4.00 28.27 16.65
CA VAL A 204 4.99 28.35 17.73
C VAL A 204 4.36 28.90 19.01
N ARG A 205 3.57 29.98 18.92
CA ARG A 205 2.89 30.58 20.09
C ARG A 205 1.90 29.63 20.76
N LYS A 206 1.20 28.81 19.98
CA LYS A 206 0.25 27.79 20.48
C LYS A 206 0.94 26.51 20.98
N GLY A 207 2.25 26.36 20.76
CA GLY A 207 3.00 25.17 21.11
C GLY A 207 2.67 23.96 20.23
N TYR A 208 2.27 24.19 18.98
CA TYR A 208 2.03 23.13 18.01
C TYR A 208 3.35 22.58 17.45
N THR A 209 3.41 21.27 17.25
CA THR A 209 4.58 20.60 16.71
C THR A 209 4.34 20.21 15.26
N ILE A 210 5.06 20.87 14.35
CA ILE A 210 5.14 20.50 12.93
C ILE A 210 6.56 20.02 12.68
N HIS A 211 6.69 18.76 12.26
CA HIS A 211 7.97 18.07 12.12
C HIS A 211 8.72 18.43 10.84
N GLY A 212 8.01 18.95 9.84
CA GLY A 212 8.59 19.43 8.60
C GLY A 212 7.68 20.43 7.89
N TRP A 213 8.31 21.40 7.24
CA TRP A 213 7.64 22.33 6.34
C TRP A 213 8.16 22.08 4.92
N GLU A 214 7.25 21.85 3.99
CA GLU A 214 7.56 21.68 2.56
C GLU A 214 7.19 22.96 1.82
N LEU A 215 7.98 23.37 0.82
CA LEU A 215 7.66 24.52 -0.02
C LEU A 215 7.59 24.05 -1.48
N GLY A 216 6.39 24.17 -2.08
CA GLY A 216 6.14 23.78 -3.46
C GLY A 216 5.63 22.34 -3.63
N VAL A 217 4.99 22.09 -4.78
CA VAL A 217 4.58 20.79 -5.32
C VAL A 217 4.96 20.82 -6.80
N SER A 218 5.49 19.72 -7.32
CA SER A 218 5.88 19.64 -8.73
C SER A 218 4.65 19.49 -9.62
N ASP A 219 4.37 20.50 -10.44
CA ASP A 219 3.27 20.53 -11.42
C ASP A 219 3.70 20.13 -12.85
N HIS A 220 4.89 19.53 -13.01
CA HIS A 220 5.40 19.10 -14.32
C HIS A 220 5.49 17.57 -14.41
N LEU A 221 4.36 16.87 -14.42
CA LEU A 221 4.34 15.40 -14.51
C LEU A 221 3.21 14.84 -15.40
N VAL A 222 2.86 15.55 -16.48
CA VAL A 222 1.77 15.13 -17.38
C VAL A 222 2.19 13.98 -18.33
N ASP A 223 3.49 13.75 -18.56
CA ASP A 223 3.89 12.99 -19.76
C ASP A 223 4.32 11.52 -19.61
N ASN A 224 4.39 10.89 -18.43
CA ASN A 224 5.06 9.57 -18.36
C ASN A 224 4.46 8.55 -17.40
N ILE A 225 3.20 8.09 -17.57
CA ILE A 225 2.67 6.99 -16.74
C ILE A 225 1.67 6.09 -17.47
N LEU A 226 2.04 5.46 -18.60
CA LEU A 226 1.23 4.36 -19.18
C LEU A 226 2.06 3.20 -19.80
N ASP A 227 3.35 3.05 -19.47
CA ASP A 227 4.20 1.96 -20.00
C ASP A 227 4.61 0.97 -18.88
N PRO A 228 4.48 -0.36 -19.05
CA PRO A 228 5.06 -1.38 -18.16
C PRO A 228 6.55 -1.18 -17.81
N SER A 229 7.36 -0.54 -18.67
CA SER A 229 8.72 -0.11 -18.33
C SER A 229 8.77 0.88 -17.16
N SER A 230 7.65 1.53 -16.83
CA SER A 230 7.52 2.50 -15.74
C SER A 230 7.57 1.85 -14.35
N LEU A 231 7.16 0.59 -14.19
CA LEU A 231 7.27 -0.12 -12.89
C LEU A 231 8.73 -0.47 -12.57
N ASP A 232 9.51 -0.85 -13.60
CA ASP A 232 10.96 -1.06 -13.47
C ASP A 232 11.72 0.28 -13.41
N SER A 233 11.19 1.35 -14.05
CA SER A 233 11.74 2.72 -13.98
C SER A 233 11.71 3.33 -12.58
N VAL A 234 10.75 2.96 -11.72
CA VAL A 234 10.73 3.39 -10.31
C VAL A 234 11.94 2.83 -9.55
N SER A 235 12.32 1.57 -9.81
CA SER A 235 13.56 0.99 -9.28
C SER A 235 14.78 1.78 -9.76
N HIS A 236 14.82 2.16 -11.04
CA HIS A 236 15.87 3.04 -11.57
C HIS A 236 15.87 4.43 -10.94
N THR A 237 14.71 5.02 -10.64
CA THR A 237 14.59 6.33 -10.00
C THR A 237 15.12 6.26 -8.57
N PHE A 238 14.71 5.27 -7.79
CA PHE A 238 15.24 5.06 -6.44
C PHE A 238 16.74 4.76 -6.45
N SER A 239 17.21 3.89 -7.36
CA SER A 239 18.64 3.57 -7.51
C SER A 239 19.46 4.80 -7.91
N SER A 240 18.94 5.64 -8.83
CA SER A 240 19.60 6.87 -9.27
C SER A 240 19.68 7.88 -8.13
N LEU A 241 18.56 8.08 -7.41
CA LEU A 241 18.51 8.94 -6.24
C LEU A 241 19.48 8.46 -5.16
N GLN A 242 19.48 7.16 -4.84
CA GLN A 242 20.44 6.59 -3.88
C GLN A 242 21.89 6.82 -4.32
N SER A 243 22.20 6.67 -5.60
CA SER A 243 23.55 6.89 -6.14
C SER A 243 24.00 8.34 -6.04
N ILE A 244 23.09 9.29 -6.33
CA ILE A 244 23.32 10.73 -6.15
C ILE A 244 23.58 11.04 -4.67
N LEU A 245 22.75 10.52 -3.76
CA LEU A 245 22.89 10.76 -2.33
C LEU A 245 24.21 10.19 -1.78
N LYS A 246 24.57 8.96 -2.17
CA LYS A 246 25.84 8.30 -1.79
C LYS A 246 27.08 9.05 -2.31
N SER A 247 26.98 9.71 -3.45
CA SER A 247 28.08 10.49 -4.06
C SER A 247 28.07 11.96 -3.66
N SER A 248 27.02 12.42 -2.97
CA SER A 248 26.94 13.79 -2.48
C SER A 248 27.76 13.99 -1.20
N GLY A 249 28.34 15.18 -1.03
CA GLY A 249 29.00 15.56 0.23
C GLY A 249 28.02 15.91 1.36
N THR A 250 26.71 15.69 1.19
CA THR A 250 25.67 16.08 2.15
C THR A 250 25.01 14.83 2.77
N ARG A 251 24.38 15.00 3.95
CA ARG A 251 23.65 13.93 4.65
C ARG A 251 22.19 13.81 4.20
N ALA A 252 21.87 14.20 2.97
CA ALA A 252 20.50 14.19 2.48
C ALA A 252 19.93 12.77 2.41
N VAL A 253 18.64 12.62 2.70
CA VAL A 253 17.92 11.34 2.67
C VAL A 253 16.72 11.44 1.73
N ALA A 254 16.34 10.31 1.14
CA ALA A 254 15.22 10.24 0.19
C ALA A 254 13.90 9.93 0.90
N TRP A 255 12.86 10.71 0.61
CA TRP A 255 11.47 10.47 1.01
C TRP A 255 10.58 10.41 -0.24
N VAL A 256 9.61 9.50 -0.27
CA VAL A 256 8.46 9.62 -1.17
C VAL A 256 7.41 10.45 -0.44
N GLY A 257 7.34 11.74 -0.77
CA GLY A 257 6.42 12.70 -0.12
C GLY A 257 4.95 12.55 -0.52
N GLU A 258 4.69 11.93 -1.68
CA GLU A 258 3.35 11.60 -2.16
C GLU A 258 3.43 10.51 -3.24
N ALA A 259 2.64 9.45 -3.10
CA ALA A 259 2.46 8.45 -4.16
C ALA A 259 1.11 7.76 -4.06
N GLY A 260 0.36 7.71 -5.16
CA GLY A 260 -0.96 7.05 -5.24
C GLY A 260 -1.07 5.94 -6.29
N GLY A 261 -0.03 5.74 -7.12
CA GLY A 261 0.05 4.73 -8.19
C GLY A 261 -0.90 4.93 -9.38
N ALA A 262 -2.00 5.65 -9.18
CA ALA A 262 -2.86 6.19 -10.22
C ALA A 262 -3.22 7.64 -9.87
N TYR A 263 -2.99 8.55 -10.82
CA TYR A 263 -3.32 9.97 -10.68
C TYR A 263 -4.85 10.22 -10.80
N ASN A 264 -5.27 11.48 -10.72
CA ASN A 264 -6.68 11.90 -10.88
C ASN A 264 -7.66 11.13 -9.98
N SER A 265 -7.39 11.15 -8.68
CA SER A 265 -8.21 10.51 -7.64
C SER A 265 -8.30 8.98 -7.71
N GLY A 266 -7.50 8.32 -8.56
CA GLY A 266 -7.54 6.87 -8.71
C GLY A 266 -8.86 6.34 -9.27
N HIS A 267 -9.01 5.02 -9.31
CA HIS A 267 -10.13 4.35 -9.96
C HIS A 267 -10.92 3.47 -9.01
N ASN A 268 -12.23 3.70 -8.92
CA ASN A 268 -13.11 2.91 -8.06
C ASN A 268 -13.10 1.42 -8.45
N HIS A 269 -13.16 0.55 -7.44
CA HIS A 269 -12.99 -0.91 -7.54
C HIS A 269 -11.62 -1.37 -8.07
N VAL A 270 -10.64 -0.47 -8.08
CA VAL A 270 -9.23 -0.78 -8.37
C VAL A 270 -8.39 -0.25 -7.23
N THR A 271 -8.24 1.07 -7.10
CA THR A 271 -7.32 1.70 -6.12
C THR A 271 -7.84 1.68 -4.68
N ASN A 272 -9.14 1.41 -4.48
CA ASN A 272 -9.78 1.16 -3.18
C ASN A 272 -10.15 -0.32 -2.99
N ALA A 273 -9.61 -1.22 -3.80
CA ALA A 273 -9.87 -2.65 -3.76
C ALA A 273 -8.58 -3.44 -3.50
N PHE A 274 -8.73 -4.73 -3.17
CA PHE A 274 -7.62 -5.60 -2.79
C PHE A 274 -6.51 -5.70 -3.84
N VAL A 275 -6.86 -5.61 -5.13
CA VAL A 275 -5.87 -5.62 -6.22
C VAL A 275 -4.79 -4.55 -6.06
N PHE A 276 -5.08 -3.42 -5.40
CA PHE A 276 -4.09 -2.37 -5.23
C PHE A 276 -3.08 -2.65 -4.11
N SER A 277 -3.38 -3.58 -3.21
CA SER A 277 -2.47 -3.98 -2.13
C SER A 277 -1.20 -4.63 -2.67
N PHE A 278 -1.27 -5.31 -3.82
CA PHE A 278 -0.09 -5.82 -4.51
C PHE A 278 0.86 -4.69 -4.91
N TRP A 279 0.34 -3.65 -5.56
CA TRP A 279 1.14 -2.49 -5.95
C TRP A 279 1.69 -1.78 -4.72
N TYR A 280 0.84 -1.49 -3.73
CA TYR A 280 1.25 -0.68 -2.60
C TYR A 280 2.35 -1.35 -1.76
N LEU A 281 2.18 -2.62 -1.40
CA LEU A 281 3.19 -3.35 -0.64
C LEU A 281 4.48 -3.56 -1.44
N ASP A 282 4.37 -3.73 -2.76
CA ASP A 282 5.54 -3.77 -3.63
C ASP A 282 6.32 -2.45 -3.61
N GLN A 283 5.62 -1.31 -3.65
CA GLN A 283 6.28 0.00 -3.56
C GLN A 283 6.96 0.23 -2.21
N LEU A 284 6.37 -0.21 -1.10
CA LEU A 284 7.01 -0.17 0.22
C LEU A 284 8.30 -1.03 0.23
N GLY A 285 8.24 -2.23 -0.34
CA GLY A 285 9.38 -3.14 -0.50
C GLY A 285 10.50 -2.56 -1.36
N LEU A 286 10.17 -1.97 -2.50
CA LEU A 286 11.14 -1.33 -3.39
C LEU A 286 11.77 -0.09 -2.75
N ALA A 287 10.96 0.85 -2.25
CA ALA A 287 11.45 2.09 -1.66
C ALA A 287 12.42 1.83 -0.50
N SER A 288 12.07 0.88 0.38
CA SER A 288 12.92 0.48 1.51
C SER A 288 14.23 -0.19 1.06
N SER A 289 14.20 -1.06 0.05
CA SER A 289 15.40 -1.71 -0.51
C SER A 289 16.41 -0.71 -1.08
N PHE A 290 15.94 0.48 -1.49
CA PHE A 290 16.77 1.60 -1.96
C PHE A 290 17.03 2.67 -0.90
N ASP A 291 16.86 2.35 0.38
CA ASP A 291 17.17 3.22 1.52
C ASP A 291 16.33 4.52 1.58
N THR A 292 15.13 4.50 0.99
CA THR A 292 14.13 5.56 1.15
C THR A 292 13.57 5.51 2.56
N LYS A 293 13.56 6.64 3.27
CA LYS A 293 13.28 6.68 4.72
C LYS A 293 11.81 6.76 5.08
N THR A 294 10.98 7.27 4.17
CA THR A 294 9.54 7.49 4.37
C THR A 294 8.80 7.32 3.06
N TYR A 295 7.59 6.74 3.12
CA TYR A 295 6.69 6.58 1.98
C TYR A 295 5.27 7.06 2.30
N CYS A 296 4.89 8.23 1.76
CA CYS A 296 3.59 8.85 1.98
C CYS A 296 2.58 8.43 0.91
N ARG A 297 1.61 7.61 1.31
CA ARG A 297 0.51 7.17 0.47
C ARG A 297 -0.50 8.30 0.27
N GLN A 298 -0.73 8.65 -1.00
CA GLN A 298 -1.89 9.41 -1.43
C GLN A 298 -3.12 8.48 -1.47
N SER A 299 -4.09 8.60 -0.55
CA SER A 299 -4.16 9.48 0.62
C SER A 299 -4.64 8.70 1.85
N LEU A 300 -4.63 9.31 3.04
CA LEU A 300 -5.30 8.73 4.22
C LEU A 300 -6.80 8.57 3.98
N ILE A 301 -7.44 9.60 3.43
CA ILE A 301 -8.86 9.64 3.06
C ILE A 301 -9.06 10.60 1.89
N GLY A 302 -10.10 10.36 1.08
CA GLY A 302 -10.36 11.12 -0.15
C GLY A 302 -9.80 10.43 -1.39
N GLY A 303 -10.42 10.67 -2.53
CA GLY A 303 -10.13 9.91 -3.75
C GLY A 303 -10.55 8.43 -3.64
N ASN A 304 -10.47 7.71 -4.75
CA ASN A 304 -10.64 6.26 -4.79
C ASN A 304 -9.38 5.52 -4.34
N TYR A 305 -8.27 6.17 -4.05
CA TYR A 305 -7.05 5.53 -3.53
C TYR A 305 -6.89 5.62 -2.01
N GLY A 306 -7.83 6.29 -1.32
CA GLY A 306 -7.76 6.57 0.10
C GLY A 306 -7.63 5.28 0.93
N LEU A 307 -6.78 5.30 1.95
CA LEU A 307 -6.67 4.20 2.92
C LEU A 307 -8.00 3.98 3.66
N LEU A 308 -8.76 5.05 3.88
CA LEU A 308 -10.11 5.02 4.43
C LEU A 308 -11.15 5.37 3.37
N ASN A 309 -12.31 4.74 3.47
CA ASN A 309 -13.46 5.07 2.63
C ASN A 309 -13.93 6.51 2.93
N THR A 310 -14.10 7.32 1.88
CA THR A 310 -14.48 8.74 1.99
C THR A 310 -15.80 8.99 2.73
N SER A 311 -16.76 8.06 2.66
CA SER A 311 -18.09 8.25 3.24
C SER A 311 -18.23 7.57 4.61
N SER A 312 -17.79 6.32 4.72
CA SER A 312 -17.97 5.53 5.95
C SER A 312 -16.78 5.60 6.91
N PHE A 313 -15.63 6.14 6.47
CA PHE A 313 -14.34 6.08 7.16
C PHE A 313 -13.80 4.66 7.40
N ALA A 314 -14.54 3.62 6.99
CA ALA A 314 -14.10 2.24 7.14
C ALA A 314 -12.81 2.02 6.33
N PRO A 315 -11.83 1.28 6.87
CA PRO A 315 -10.59 1.05 6.16
C PRO A 315 -10.75 0.22 4.89
N ASN A 316 -10.13 0.66 3.81
CA ASN A 316 -9.98 -0.10 2.56
C ASN A 316 -8.85 -1.14 2.71
N PRO A 317 -8.73 -2.12 1.79
CA PRO A 317 -7.72 -3.19 1.89
C PRO A 317 -6.28 -2.71 2.14
N ASP A 318 -5.88 -1.63 1.47
CA ASP A 318 -4.53 -1.07 1.58
C ASP A 318 -4.18 -0.55 2.97
N TYR A 319 -5.18 -0.12 3.75
CA TYR A 319 -4.95 0.27 5.15
C TYR A 319 -4.44 -0.91 5.97
N TYR A 320 -5.07 -2.07 5.84
CA TYR A 320 -4.68 -3.27 6.59
C TYR A 320 -3.32 -3.79 6.13
N SER A 321 -3.05 -3.72 4.82
CA SER A 321 -1.73 -4.01 4.23
C SER A 321 -0.64 -3.12 4.84
N ALA A 322 -0.85 -1.81 4.90
CA ALA A 322 0.09 -0.87 5.51
C ALA A 322 0.23 -1.06 7.02
N LEU A 323 -0.86 -1.39 7.72
CA LEU A 323 -0.83 -1.63 9.16
C LEU A 323 -0.05 -2.90 9.52
N LEU A 324 -0.18 -3.97 8.73
CA LEU A 324 0.66 -5.17 8.87
C LEU A 324 2.13 -4.85 8.63
N TRP A 325 2.44 -4.14 7.54
CA TRP A 325 3.81 -3.67 7.29
C TRP A 325 4.36 -2.91 8.50
N HIS A 326 3.62 -1.90 8.96
CA HIS A 326 4.03 -1.05 10.08
C HIS A 326 4.26 -1.84 11.37
N ARG A 327 3.47 -2.89 11.63
CA ARG A 327 3.56 -3.70 12.86
C ARG A 327 4.63 -4.78 12.80
N LEU A 328 5.01 -5.25 11.62
CA LEU A 328 5.83 -6.46 11.46
C LEU A 328 7.22 -6.19 10.87
N MET A 329 7.32 -5.29 9.89
CA MET A 329 8.57 -4.98 9.20
C MET A 329 9.38 -3.97 10.04
N GLY A 330 10.59 -4.36 10.46
CA GLY A 330 11.48 -3.48 11.23
C GLY A 330 12.24 -2.49 10.35
N ASN A 331 13.07 -1.66 10.98
CA ASN A 331 13.74 -0.56 10.31
C ASN A 331 15.00 -0.96 9.52
N LYS A 332 15.63 -2.11 9.81
CA LYS A 332 16.79 -2.63 9.08
C LYS A 332 16.34 -3.51 7.91
N VAL A 333 16.69 -3.12 6.69
CA VAL A 333 16.32 -3.80 5.44
C VAL A 333 17.38 -4.83 5.07
N LEU A 334 16.99 -6.03 4.66
CA LEU A 334 17.90 -7.14 4.33
C LEU A 334 17.92 -7.41 2.83
N SER A 335 19.09 -7.79 2.31
CA SER A 335 19.20 -8.23 0.91
C SER A 335 18.41 -9.52 0.72
N THR A 336 17.47 -9.50 -0.22
CA THR A 336 16.52 -10.58 -0.45
C THR A 336 16.51 -10.95 -1.93
N ASN A 337 16.65 -12.23 -2.25
CA ASN A 337 16.55 -12.74 -3.61
C ASN A 337 15.63 -13.96 -3.64
N PHE A 338 14.75 -14.04 -4.65
CA PHE A 338 13.86 -15.18 -4.84
C PHE A 338 14.27 -16.00 -6.07
N SER A 339 14.45 -17.30 -5.89
CA SER A 339 14.65 -18.27 -6.97
C SER A 339 13.40 -19.14 -7.13
N GLY A 340 12.85 -19.15 -8.35
CA GLY A 340 11.60 -19.84 -8.67
C GLY A 340 10.84 -19.11 -9.77
N THR A 341 9.52 -19.04 -9.65
CA THR A 341 8.68 -18.26 -10.56
C THR A 341 8.98 -16.76 -10.48
N LYS A 342 8.93 -16.06 -11.63
CA LYS A 342 9.10 -14.59 -11.71
C LYS A 342 7.91 -13.79 -11.20
N LYS A 343 6.82 -14.45 -10.80
CA LYS A 343 5.59 -13.81 -10.30
C LYS A 343 5.52 -13.72 -8.78
N ILE A 344 6.59 -14.10 -8.08
CA ILE A 344 6.75 -13.87 -6.65
C ILE A 344 7.66 -12.68 -6.45
N ARG A 345 7.25 -11.76 -5.58
CA ARG A 345 8.10 -10.68 -5.07
C ARG A 345 8.33 -10.92 -3.59
N ALA A 346 9.57 -10.71 -3.15
CA ALA A 346 10.01 -11.05 -1.81
C ALA A 346 10.85 -9.91 -1.21
N TYR A 347 10.53 -9.50 0.01
CA TYR A 347 11.24 -8.45 0.75
C TYR A 347 11.43 -8.87 2.20
N ALA A 348 12.64 -8.78 2.74
CA ALA A 348 12.93 -9.14 4.12
C ALA A 348 13.52 -7.97 4.91
N HIS A 349 13.05 -7.83 6.14
CA HIS A 349 13.56 -6.87 7.12
C HIS A 349 13.89 -7.63 8.41
N CYS A 350 14.76 -7.05 9.25
CA CYS A 350 14.76 -7.45 10.65
C CYS A 350 13.36 -7.24 11.23
N SER A 351 12.92 -8.13 12.11
CA SER A 351 11.56 -8.07 12.63
C SER A 351 11.39 -6.90 13.60
N LYS A 352 10.23 -6.22 13.58
CA LYS A 352 9.97 -5.09 14.48
C LYS A 352 9.67 -5.49 15.92
N LYS A 353 9.10 -6.69 16.12
CA LYS A 353 8.56 -7.13 17.42
C LYS A 353 9.40 -8.20 18.11
N ILE A 354 10.10 -9.01 17.34
CA ILE A 354 10.83 -10.17 17.86
C ILE A 354 12.28 -10.13 17.39
N GLN A 355 13.14 -10.88 18.07
CA GLN A 355 14.48 -11.15 17.58
C GLN A 355 14.38 -12.11 16.38
N GLY A 356 14.57 -11.59 15.17
CA GLY A 356 14.45 -12.38 13.95
C GLY A 356 14.22 -11.54 12.71
N ILE A 357 13.51 -12.11 11.73
CA ILE A 357 13.18 -11.46 10.47
C ILE A 357 11.68 -11.46 10.21
N THR A 358 11.23 -10.50 9.41
CA THR A 358 9.91 -10.52 8.80
C THR A 358 10.09 -10.50 7.28
N LEU A 359 9.44 -11.44 6.61
CA LEU A 359 9.42 -11.58 5.16
C LEU A 359 8.03 -11.18 4.64
N LEU A 360 8.01 -10.41 3.56
CA LEU A 360 6.83 -10.14 2.75
C LEU A 360 6.92 -10.93 1.45
N LEU A 361 5.91 -11.75 1.16
CA LEU A 361 5.77 -12.52 -0.07
C LEU A 361 4.51 -12.07 -0.82
N ILE A 362 4.65 -11.74 -2.10
CA ILE A 362 3.56 -11.27 -2.96
C ILE A 362 3.46 -12.22 -4.15
N ASN A 363 2.35 -12.94 -4.28
CA ASN A 363 2.10 -13.82 -5.43
C ASN A 363 1.16 -13.14 -6.44
N LEU A 364 1.73 -12.82 -7.60
CA LEU A 364 1.04 -12.20 -8.73
C LEU A 364 0.50 -13.23 -9.74
N ASP A 365 0.64 -14.53 -9.48
CA ASP A 365 0.05 -15.58 -10.31
C ASP A 365 -1.39 -15.90 -9.87
N GLY A 366 -2.31 -15.99 -10.84
CA GLY A 366 -3.73 -16.25 -10.59
C GLY A 366 -4.14 -17.72 -10.55
N SER A 367 -3.19 -18.63 -10.76
CA SER A 367 -3.45 -20.06 -10.92
C SER A 367 -2.53 -20.94 -10.08
N THR A 368 -1.36 -20.43 -9.71
CA THR A 368 -0.27 -21.21 -9.13
C THR A 368 -0.08 -20.88 -7.66
N THR A 369 -0.10 -21.91 -6.82
CA THR A 369 0.32 -21.81 -5.42
C THR A 369 1.84 -22.01 -5.36
N VAL A 370 2.54 -21.21 -4.56
CA VAL A 370 4.00 -21.34 -4.42
C VAL A 370 4.32 -21.81 -3.01
N GLN A 371 5.08 -22.89 -2.89
CA GLN A 371 5.69 -23.35 -1.64
C GLN A 371 7.07 -22.71 -1.52
N VAL A 372 7.23 -21.79 -0.57
CA VAL A 372 8.43 -20.98 -0.42
C VAL A 372 9.28 -21.49 0.73
N TYR A 373 10.46 -22.01 0.41
CA TYR A 373 11.49 -22.33 1.39
C TYR A 373 12.34 -21.09 1.67
N ILE A 374 12.89 -21.01 2.88
CA ILE A 374 13.61 -19.83 3.36
C ILE A 374 15.02 -20.26 3.72
N SER A 375 16.01 -19.59 3.12
CA SER A 375 17.43 -19.86 3.35
C SER A 375 18.15 -18.58 3.76
N THR A 376 18.95 -18.68 4.82
CA THR A 376 19.80 -17.60 5.34
C THR A 376 21.27 -18.02 5.24
N GLU A 377 22.16 -17.10 4.87
CA GLU A 377 23.60 -17.41 4.68
C GLU A 377 24.29 -18.03 5.93
N ASN A 378 23.78 -17.76 7.14
CA ASN A 378 24.36 -18.22 8.40
C ASN A 378 24.04 -19.67 8.79
N ASP A 379 23.24 -20.43 8.03
CA ASP A 379 22.86 -21.81 8.40
C ASP A 379 23.95 -22.85 8.06
N THR A 380 25.22 -22.46 8.21
CA THR A 380 26.39 -23.30 8.00
C THR A 380 26.92 -23.81 9.34
N SER A 381 26.15 -24.67 10.01
CA SER A 381 26.67 -25.53 11.08
C SER A 381 26.56 -27.00 10.69
N PHE A 382 27.51 -27.48 9.89
CA PHE A 382 28.26 -28.71 10.14
C PHE A 382 29.34 -28.89 9.06
N SER A 383 30.60 -28.87 9.50
CA SER A 383 31.76 -29.16 8.66
C SER A 383 31.81 -30.63 8.28
N THR A 384 32.05 -30.92 6.99
CA THR A 384 32.97 -32.01 6.60
C THR A 384 33.64 -31.69 5.27
N SER A 385 34.96 -31.83 5.31
CA SER A 385 35.99 -31.66 4.29
C SER A 385 35.79 -32.46 3.00
N THR A 386 36.03 -31.86 1.82
CA THR A 386 37.17 -32.17 0.93
C THR A 386 37.19 -31.38 -0.40
N SER A 387 38.43 -31.01 -0.80
CA SER A 387 39.00 -30.75 -2.13
C SER A 387 38.45 -29.68 -3.10
N GLN A 388 39.30 -28.66 -3.24
CA GLN A 388 39.65 -27.83 -4.41
C GLN A 388 39.04 -28.17 -5.78
N GLU A 389 38.40 -27.17 -6.42
CA GLU A 389 38.81 -26.61 -7.72
C GLU A 389 38.04 -25.31 -8.05
N SER A 390 38.52 -24.56 -9.05
CA SER A 390 38.58 -23.10 -9.08
C SER A 390 37.52 -22.36 -9.93
N GLN A 391 37.25 -21.11 -9.54
CA GLN A 391 36.80 -19.92 -10.31
C GLN A 391 35.36 -19.81 -10.84
N ASN A 392 34.51 -19.13 -10.05
CA ASN A 392 33.63 -18.00 -10.44
C ASN A 392 32.99 -17.45 -9.14
N PRO A 393 32.79 -16.12 -8.95
CA PRO A 393 32.17 -15.59 -7.75
C PRO A 393 30.65 -15.79 -7.80
N ARG A 394 30.20 -17.03 -7.56
CA ARG A 394 28.82 -17.33 -7.20
C ARG A 394 28.70 -17.14 -5.70
N THR A 395 27.81 -16.26 -5.27
CA THR A 395 27.32 -16.17 -3.89
C THR A 395 26.94 -17.58 -3.42
N LYS A 396 27.65 -18.11 -2.43
CA LYS A 396 27.46 -19.46 -1.91
C LYS A 396 26.23 -19.50 -1.01
N PHE A 397 25.05 -19.45 -1.61
CA PHE A 397 23.83 -19.81 -0.91
C PHE A 397 23.80 -21.34 -0.78
N ALA A 398 23.76 -21.85 0.46
CA ALA A 398 23.52 -23.26 0.69
C ALA A 398 22.06 -23.58 0.34
N THR A 399 21.84 -24.40 -0.69
CA THR A 399 20.54 -25.02 -0.95
C THR A 399 20.25 -25.99 0.19
N MET A 400 19.15 -25.78 0.91
CA MET A 400 18.75 -26.71 1.97
C MET A 400 18.46 -28.09 1.36
N SER A 401 19.20 -29.10 1.81
CA SER A 401 18.66 -30.47 1.78
C SER A 401 17.53 -30.56 2.82
N PRO A 402 16.52 -31.43 2.65
CA PRO A 402 15.32 -31.53 3.52
C PRO A 402 15.54 -31.85 5.02
N GLY A 403 16.72 -31.60 5.61
CA GLY A 403 17.07 -32.00 6.97
C GLY A 403 18.02 -31.08 7.75
N SER A 404 18.26 -29.83 7.34
CA SER A 404 19.00 -28.86 8.18
C SER A 404 18.06 -28.25 9.23
N ARG A 405 18.40 -28.42 10.51
CA ARG A 405 17.56 -28.08 11.66
C ARG A 405 17.51 -26.56 11.87
N ILE A 406 16.56 -25.92 11.17
CA ILE A 406 15.75 -24.88 11.80
C ILE A 406 15.26 -25.48 13.13
N GLY A 407 15.43 -24.78 14.25
CA GLY A 407 14.98 -25.28 15.56
C GLY A 407 13.50 -25.72 15.50
N ASN A 408 13.06 -26.57 16.43
CA ASN A 408 11.65 -26.94 16.64
C ASN A 408 10.82 -25.71 17.09
N GLY A 409 10.84 -24.63 16.31
CA GLY A 409 10.20 -23.36 16.56
C GLY A 409 8.97 -23.18 15.70
N THR A 410 8.10 -22.27 16.14
CA THR A 410 6.95 -21.81 15.39
C THR A 410 7.24 -20.44 14.79
N ARG A 411 6.75 -20.21 13.58
CA ARG A 411 6.70 -18.89 12.96
C ARG A 411 5.26 -18.41 12.83
N GLU A 412 5.09 -17.10 12.77
CA GLU A 412 3.78 -16.47 12.61
C GLU A 412 3.57 -16.08 11.15
N GLU A 413 2.39 -16.40 10.60
CA GLU A 413 2.00 -16.04 9.23
C GLU A 413 0.71 -15.22 9.18
N TYR A 414 0.68 -14.27 8.25
CA TYR A 414 -0.43 -13.35 8.01
C TYR A 414 -0.79 -13.36 6.52
N HIS A 415 -1.82 -14.13 6.18
CA HIS A 415 -2.28 -14.34 4.80
C HIS A 415 -3.38 -13.37 4.43
N LEU A 416 -3.06 -12.41 3.58
CA LEU A 416 -4.02 -11.46 3.01
C LEU A 416 -4.59 -11.98 1.70
N THR A 417 -5.92 -12.02 1.62
CA THR A 417 -6.65 -12.43 0.41
C THR A 417 -7.88 -11.57 0.17
N ALA A 418 -8.32 -11.49 -1.10
CA ALA A 418 -9.57 -10.84 -1.44
C ALA A 418 -10.77 -11.72 -1.08
N LYS A 419 -11.86 -11.10 -0.62
CA LYS A 419 -13.14 -11.78 -0.42
C LYS A 419 -13.60 -12.45 -1.71
N ASP A 420 -14.01 -13.71 -1.58
CA ASP A 420 -14.49 -14.56 -2.69
C ASP A 420 -13.48 -14.68 -3.85
N ARG A 421 -12.19 -14.43 -3.59
CA ARG A 421 -11.11 -14.32 -4.60
C ARG A 421 -11.35 -13.25 -5.67
N ASN A 422 -12.25 -12.30 -5.40
CA ASN A 422 -12.52 -11.18 -6.28
C ASN A 422 -11.52 -10.05 -5.98
N LEU A 423 -10.51 -9.87 -6.83
CA LEU A 423 -9.49 -8.82 -6.62
C LEU A 423 -10.05 -7.39 -6.59
N ARG A 424 -11.25 -7.17 -7.16
CA ARG A 424 -11.94 -5.88 -7.11
C ARG A 424 -12.78 -5.69 -5.83
N SER A 425 -12.75 -6.66 -4.92
CA SER A 425 -13.36 -6.56 -3.59
C SER A 425 -12.67 -5.47 -2.77
N GLN A 426 -13.48 -4.65 -2.09
CA GLN A 426 -13.02 -3.71 -1.08
C GLN A 426 -12.95 -4.35 0.32
N THR A 427 -13.27 -5.64 0.41
CA THR A 427 -13.14 -6.44 1.63
C THR A 427 -11.93 -7.36 1.50
N VAL A 428 -11.03 -7.25 2.48
CA VAL A 428 -9.85 -8.10 2.65
C VAL A 428 -10.07 -9.08 3.80
N LEU A 429 -9.46 -10.26 3.67
CA LEU A 429 -9.40 -11.26 4.71
C LEU A 429 -7.97 -11.43 5.18
N LEU A 430 -7.80 -11.57 6.49
CA LEU A 430 -6.56 -12.03 7.11
C LEU A 430 -6.78 -13.44 7.62
N ASN A 431 -5.97 -14.40 7.17
CA ASN A 431 -6.05 -15.79 7.59
C ASN A 431 -7.46 -16.39 7.40
N GLY A 432 -8.16 -15.96 6.36
CA GLY A 432 -9.53 -16.38 6.05
C GLY A 432 -10.64 -15.68 6.86
N GLN A 433 -10.32 -14.70 7.70
CA GLN A 433 -11.29 -13.90 8.46
C GLN A 433 -11.41 -12.49 7.89
N ILE A 434 -12.65 -12.00 7.76
CA ILE A 434 -12.90 -10.64 7.25
C ILE A 434 -12.37 -9.60 8.24
N LEU A 435 -11.57 -8.66 7.74
CA LEU A 435 -11.18 -7.49 8.51
C LEU A 435 -12.21 -6.38 8.34
N THR A 436 -12.86 -6.01 9.45
CA THR A 436 -13.78 -4.88 9.51
C THR A 436 -13.66 -4.21 10.87
N VAL A 437 -13.92 -2.91 10.90
CA VAL A 437 -14.18 -2.20 12.15
C VAL A 437 -15.45 -2.73 12.81
N ASP A 438 -15.48 -2.72 14.14
CA ASP A 438 -16.68 -3.04 14.90
C ASP A 438 -17.62 -1.82 15.02
N SER A 439 -18.73 -1.99 15.74
CA SER A 439 -19.71 -0.92 15.97
C SER A 439 -19.18 0.26 16.78
N SER A 440 -18.08 0.09 17.52
CA SER A 440 -17.39 1.15 18.25
C SER A 440 -16.38 1.91 17.38
N GLY A 441 -16.14 1.43 16.16
CA GLY A 441 -15.11 1.95 15.27
C GLY A 441 -13.70 1.50 15.63
N ALA A 442 -13.55 0.43 16.42
CA ALA A 442 -12.25 -0.12 16.75
C ALA A 442 -11.65 -0.85 15.54
N ILE A 443 -10.34 -0.69 15.33
CA ILE A 443 -9.60 -1.44 14.31
C ILE A 443 -9.45 -2.89 14.81
N PRO A 444 -9.78 -3.92 14.00
CA PRO A 444 -9.71 -5.31 14.44
C PRO A 444 -8.28 -5.72 14.80
N SER A 445 -8.16 -6.74 15.64
CA SER A 445 -6.85 -7.39 15.85
C SER A 445 -6.37 -8.01 14.55
N LEU A 446 -5.05 -8.02 14.36
CA LEU A 446 -4.40 -8.64 13.23
C LEU A 446 -3.65 -9.85 13.75
N ASP A 447 -4.38 -10.95 13.94
CA ASP A 447 -3.87 -12.15 14.60
C ASP A 447 -3.21 -13.10 13.59
N PRO A 448 -2.02 -13.65 13.92
CA PRO A 448 -1.32 -14.60 13.07
C PRO A 448 -1.92 -16.00 13.14
N ILE A 449 -1.50 -16.85 12.21
CA ILE A 449 -1.51 -18.30 12.40
C ILE A 449 -0.09 -18.76 12.73
N ASN A 450 0.03 -19.77 13.59
CA ASN A 450 1.31 -20.39 13.91
C ASN A 450 1.57 -21.57 12.97
N VAL A 451 2.74 -21.57 12.36
CA VAL A 451 3.18 -22.60 11.41
C VAL A 451 4.54 -23.13 11.88
N ASN A 452 4.82 -24.41 11.66
CA ASN A 452 6.12 -24.97 11.96
C ASN A 452 7.19 -24.32 11.07
N GLN A 453 8.28 -23.86 11.66
CA GLN A 453 9.34 -23.17 10.93
C GLN A 453 10.01 -24.05 9.86
N SER A 454 9.95 -25.39 9.99
CA SER A 454 10.46 -26.34 8.99
C SER A 454 9.61 -26.45 7.71
N ASP A 455 8.32 -26.10 7.80
CA ASP A 455 7.40 -26.26 6.66
C ASP A 455 7.61 -25.11 5.66
N PRO A 456 7.44 -25.30 4.34
CA PRO A 456 7.46 -24.17 3.41
C PRO A 456 6.31 -23.20 3.68
N ALA A 457 6.52 -21.90 3.44
CA ALA A 457 5.46 -20.91 3.48
C ALA A 457 4.59 -21.06 2.21
N THR A 458 3.30 -21.34 2.38
CA THR A 458 2.38 -21.52 1.26
C THR A 458 1.80 -20.17 0.81
N VAL A 459 2.15 -19.71 -0.39
CA VAL A 459 1.65 -18.45 -0.96
C VAL A 459 0.60 -18.75 -2.03
N ALA A 460 -0.67 -18.55 -1.69
CA ALA A 460 -1.81 -18.82 -2.58
C ALA A 460 -1.81 -17.91 -3.83
N PRO A 461 -2.52 -18.28 -4.92
CA PRO A 461 -2.67 -17.42 -6.09
C PRO A 461 -3.31 -16.08 -5.71
N PHE A 462 -2.81 -14.98 -6.29
CA PHE A 462 -3.22 -13.61 -5.99
C PHE A 462 -3.42 -13.36 -4.49
N SER A 463 -2.35 -13.57 -3.72
CA SER A 463 -2.34 -13.33 -2.28
C SER A 463 -1.03 -12.68 -1.83
N VAL A 464 -1.06 -12.17 -0.61
CA VAL A 464 0.10 -11.62 0.07
C VAL A 464 0.26 -12.31 1.40
N VAL A 465 1.50 -12.62 1.79
CA VAL A 465 1.81 -13.27 3.05
C VAL A 465 2.93 -12.51 3.75
N PHE A 466 2.70 -12.11 5.00
CA PHE A 466 3.79 -11.74 5.90
C PHE A 466 4.17 -12.96 6.74
N VAL A 467 5.47 -13.22 6.87
CA VAL A 467 6.02 -14.35 7.62
C VAL A 467 7.02 -13.80 8.62
N GLN A 468 6.70 -13.87 9.91
CA GLN A 468 7.57 -13.44 11.00
C GLN A 468 8.26 -14.65 11.62
N ILE A 469 9.59 -14.66 11.57
CA ILE A 469 10.41 -15.83 11.85
C ILE A 469 11.41 -15.48 12.95
N PRO A 470 11.34 -16.15 14.12
CA PRO A 470 12.36 -16.02 15.14
C PRO A 470 13.72 -16.52 14.62
N TYR A 471 14.76 -15.70 14.78
CA TYR A 471 16.14 -16.09 14.53
C TYR A 471 17.03 -15.49 15.61
N SER A 472 17.88 -16.32 16.22
CA SER A 472 18.80 -15.86 17.25
C SER A 472 20.13 -15.32 16.70
N ASN A 473 20.54 -15.73 15.49
CA ASN A 473 21.93 -15.56 15.00
C ASN A 473 22.03 -14.81 13.65
N LEU A 474 21.36 -13.67 13.51
CA LEU A 474 21.55 -12.78 12.34
C LEU A 474 22.20 -11.48 12.80
N SER A 475 23.45 -11.25 12.41
CA SER A 475 24.25 -10.10 12.86
C SER A 475 23.64 -8.76 12.47
N ALA A 476 22.96 -8.71 11.32
CA ALA A 476 22.22 -7.51 10.91
C ALA A 476 21.08 -7.18 11.89
N CYS A 477 20.46 -8.19 12.51
CA CYS A 477 19.27 -8.04 13.35
C CYS A 477 19.55 -8.10 14.84
N SER A 478 20.80 -8.37 15.25
CA SER A 478 21.27 -8.22 16.63
C SER A 478 21.55 -6.79 17.05
#